data_AF-A0A3N5P3T8-F1
#
_entry.id   AF-A0A3N5P3T8-F1
#
_cell.length_a   1.000
_cell.length_b   1.000
_cell.length_c   1.000
_cell.angle_alpha   90.00
_cell.angle_beta   90.00
_cell.angle_gamma   90.00
#
_symmetry.space_group_name_H-M   'P 1'
#
loop_
_entity.id
_entity.type
_entity.pdbx_description
1 polymer ?
#
loop_
_entity_poly.entity_id
_entity_poly.type
_entity_poly.pdbx_seq_one_letter_code
_entity_poly.pdbx_strand_id
1 'polypeptide(L)'
;MIVGLVASLLVGLLAVPAPSLPSAGQVVLPGPVATATKVGSQPVLTPRPPGSEVTAGPSATPTDRDIPAGPSASPTGTARPPRPSATPAGQAAQPGPTPTPSIEDTGVVIGDSVQERPLTAYRFGQGPLKVVLVGDIHGGYEANTYELARLLVAHFQAHAGDVPAAVSLWILPTMNPDGLAAGERRNANGVDLNRNA
;
A
#
# COMPACT_ATOMS: atom_id res chain seq x y z
N MET A 1 5.37 52.45 39.37
CA MET A 1 5.56 53.50 38.33
C MET A 1 6.30 52.82 37.18
N ILE A 2 5.66 52.14 36.23
CA ILE A 2 4.94 52.62 35.03
C ILE A 2 5.67 53.78 34.34
N VAL A 3 6.37 53.48 33.23
CA VAL A 3 6.35 54.09 31.87
C VAL A 3 7.16 53.10 30.99
N GLY A 4 6.75 52.50 29.87
CA GLY A 4 5.67 52.79 28.93
C GLY A 4 6.19 53.58 27.73
N LEU A 5 6.91 52.97 26.78
CA LEU A 5 7.09 53.56 25.44
C LEU A 5 6.92 52.50 24.34
N VAL A 6 6.04 52.84 23.40
CA VAL A 6 5.54 52.06 22.27
C VAL A 6 6.09 52.67 20.97
N ALA A 7 6.34 51.78 20.00
CA ALA A 7 6.41 51.99 18.54
C ALA A 7 7.55 52.81 17.91
N SER A 8 8.29 52.17 16.99
CA SER A 8 7.99 52.36 15.55
C SER A 8 8.67 51.34 14.64
N LEU A 9 7.86 50.95 13.65
CA LEU A 9 8.06 50.10 12.49
C LEU A 9 9.13 50.65 11.54
N LEU A 10 10.02 49.79 11.01
CA LEU A 10 10.59 50.00 9.68
C LEU A 10 10.69 48.68 8.93
N VAL A 11 9.81 48.55 7.94
CA VAL A 11 9.82 47.52 6.90
C VAL A 11 10.94 47.85 5.93
N GLY A 12 11.95 47.00 5.86
CA GLY A 12 12.95 47.01 4.80
C GLY A 12 12.66 45.91 3.78
N LEU A 13 11.73 46.17 2.85
CA LEU A 13 11.52 45.32 1.68
C LEU A 13 12.66 45.61 0.69
N LEU A 14 13.73 44.82 0.76
CA LEU A 14 14.74 44.77 -0.30
C LEU A 14 14.09 44.08 -1.52
N ALA A 15 13.68 44.89 -2.48
CA ALA A 15 13.32 44.44 -3.81
C ALA A 15 14.54 43.79 -4.47
N VAL A 16 14.54 42.47 -4.54
CA VAL A 16 15.44 41.74 -5.43
C VAL A 16 14.93 41.97 -6.86
N PRO A 17 15.75 42.48 -7.80
CA PRO A 17 15.32 42.61 -9.18
C PRO A 17 15.07 41.22 -9.78
N ALA A 18 13.91 41.03 -10.39
CA ALA A 18 13.57 39.81 -11.11
C ALA A 18 14.56 39.59 -12.27
N PRO A 19 15.03 38.35 -12.52
CA PRO A 19 15.81 38.05 -13.70
C PRO A 19 14.98 38.28 -14.96
N SER A 20 15.59 38.94 -15.95
CA SER A 20 15.00 39.19 -17.27
C SER A 20 14.68 37.85 -17.94
N LEU A 21 13.41 37.60 -18.24
CA LEU A 21 13.02 36.48 -19.09
C LEU A 21 13.61 36.68 -20.50
N PRO A 22 14.18 35.66 -21.14
CA PRO A 22 14.57 35.76 -22.54
C PRO A 22 13.33 36.01 -23.41
N SER A 23 13.50 36.86 -24.43
CA SER A 23 12.48 37.15 -25.44
C SER A 23 11.90 35.86 -26.01
N ALA A 24 10.57 35.75 -26.01
CA ALA A 24 9.85 34.61 -26.57
C ALA A 24 10.15 34.51 -28.07
N GLY A 25 11.10 33.66 -28.44
CA GLY A 25 11.15 33.10 -29.78
C GLY A 25 9.83 32.38 -30.03
N GLN A 26 9.15 32.70 -31.14
CA GLN A 26 7.93 32.02 -31.54
C GLN A 26 8.16 30.51 -31.57
N VAL A 27 7.60 29.81 -30.58
CA VAL A 27 7.37 28.38 -30.69
C VAL A 27 6.22 28.22 -31.67
N VAL A 28 6.52 27.81 -32.89
CA VAL A 28 5.53 27.34 -33.85
C VAL A 28 4.94 26.06 -33.29
N LEU A 29 3.72 26.15 -32.74
CA LEU A 29 2.93 24.99 -32.35
C LEU A 29 2.55 24.20 -33.61
N PRO A 30 2.76 22.87 -33.68
CA PRO A 30 2.13 22.08 -34.72
C PRO A 30 0.61 22.16 -34.53
N GLY A 31 -0.10 22.55 -35.59
CA GLY A 31 -1.55 22.70 -35.59
C GLY A 31 -2.27 21.38 -35.29
N PRO A 32 -3.54 21.45 -34.84
CA PRO A 32 -4.32 20.25 -34.55
C PRO A 32 -4.55 19.45 -35.83
N VAL A 33 -4.07 18.20 -35.85
CA VAL A 33 -4.46 17.22 -36.87
C VAL A 33 -5.92 16.86 -36.62
N ALA A 34 -6.82 17.47 -37.39
CA ALA A 34 -8.22 17.10 -37.44
C ALA A 34 -8.34 15.71 -38.09
N THR A 35 -8.52 14.67 -37.28
CA THR A 35 -9.04 13.39 -37.76
C THR A 35 -10.51 13.33 -37.39
N ALA A 36 -11.36 13.72 -38.34
CA ALA A 36 -12.79 13.53 -38.27
C ALA A 36 -13.10 12.02 -38.30
N THR A 37 -13.44 11.45 -37.14
CA THR A 37 -14.08 10.14 -37.08
C THR A 37 -15.55 10.31 -36.70
N LYS A 38 -16.37 10.04 -37.70
CA LYS A 38 -17.81 9.80 -37.72
C LYS A 38 -18.45 9.44 -36.38
N VAL A 39 -19.42 10.27 -35.98
CA VAL A 39 -20.44 10.00 -34.96
C VAL A 39 -21.19 8.72 -35.32
N GLY A 40 -21.00 7.68 -34.51
CA GLY A 40 -21.81 6.47 -34.47
C GLY A 40 -22.73 6.52 -33.26
N SER A 41 -24.03 6.45 -33.51
CA SER A 41 -25.12 6.56 -32.54
C SER A 41 -25.02 5.54 -31.40
N GLN A 42 -25.21 6.03 -30.18
CA GLN A 42 -25.49 5.24 -28.98
C GLN A 42 -26.79 4.43 -29.16
N PRO A 43 -26.82 3.10 -28.95
CA PRO A 43 -28.09 2.41 -28.79
C PRO A 43 -28.63 2.62 -27.37
N VAL A 44 -29.81 3.23 -27.29
CA VAL A 44 -30.63 3.37 -26.09
C VAL A 44 -30.94 1.97 -25.53
N LEU A 45 -30.54 1.70 -24.29
CA LEU A 45 -30.94 0.50 -23.55
C LEU A 45 -32.35 0.72 -22.96
N THR A 46 -33.34 0.02 -23.49
CA THR A 46 -34.68 -0.10 -22.89
C THR A 46 -34.72 -1.23 -21.85
N PRO A 47 -35.42 -1.06 -20.71
CA PRO A 47 -35.51 -2.10 -19.69
C PRO A 47 -36.48 -3.23 -20.07
N ARG A 48 -36.11 -4.48 -19.76
CA ARG A 48 -36.93 -5.70 -19.93
C ARG A 48 -37.44 -6.19 -18.55
N PRO A 49 -38.76 -6.33 -18.32
CA PRO A 49 -39.32 -7.05 -17.17
C PRO A 49 -39.59 -8.55 -17.48
N PRO A 50 -39.92 -9.37 -16.46
CA PRO A 50 -39.37 -10.72 -16.28
C PRO A 50 -40.22 -11.85 -16.90
N GLY A 51 -39.57 -12.97 -17.19
CA GLY A 51 -40.20 -14.20 -17.69
C GLY A 51 -39.51 -15.43 -17.12
N SER A 52 -40.33 -16.35 -16.66
CA SER A 52 -40.11 -17.47 -15.75
C SER A 52 -39.35 -18.69 -16.31
N GLU A 53 -39.09 -19.60 -15.37
CA GLU A 53 -38.97 -21.07 -15.52
C GLU A 53 -37.60 -21.67 -15.90
N VAL A 54 -36.91 -22.17 -14.88
CA VAL A 54 -36.04 -23.35 -15.01
C VAL A 54 -36.49 -24.40 -14.00
N THR A 55 -36.95 -25.51 -14.57
CA THR A 55 -37.34 -26.79 -13.97
C THR A 55 -36.24 -27.39 -13.08
N ALA A 56 -36.57 -27.73 -11.84
CA ALA A 56 -35.75 -28.58 -10.98
C ALA A 56 -36.29 -30.01 -10.98
N GLY A 57 -35.43 -30.97 -11.38
CA GLY A 57 -35.66 -32.41 -11.30
C GLY A 57 -35.35 -32.99 -9.90
N PRO A 58 -35.64 -34.29 -9.67
CA PRO A 58 -36.33 -34.72 -8.47
C PRO A 58 -35.48 -35.29 -7.32
N SER A 59 -36.13 -35.29 -6.15
CA SER A 59 -35.87 -35.99 -4.89
C SER A 59 -35.15 -37.33 -4.96
N ALA A 60 -34.16 -37.49 -4.07
CA ALA A 60 -33.68 -38.80 -3.60
C ALA A 60 -34.13 -39.02 -2.14
N THR A 61 -34.73 -40.19 -1.89
CA THR A 61 -35.20 -40.73 -0.61
C THR A 61 -34.04 -41.21 0.28
N PRO A 62 -34.10 -41.11 1.62
CA PRO A 62 -33.19 -41.83 2.51
C PRO A 62 -33.79 -43.17 2.97
N THR A 63 -33.00 -44.23 2.93
CA THR A 63 -33.33 -45.53 3.52
C THR A 63 -32.54 -45.71 4.82
N ASP A 64 -33.25 -46.12 5.87
CA ASP A 64 -32.77 -46.36 7.24
C ASP A 64 -32.53 -47.86 7.49
N ARG A 65 -31.66 -48.17 8.47
CA ARG A 65 -31.45 -49.44 9.22
C ARG A 65 -30.60 -50.55 8.56
N ASP A 66 -29.76 -51.34 9.24
CA ASP A 66 -29.69 -51.83 10.64
C ASP A 66 -28.25 -52.32 11.01
N ILE A 67 -27.98 -52.45 12.33
CA ILE A 67 -26.79 -53.08 12.97
C ILE A 67 -27.19 -54.47 13.54
N PRO A 68 -26.29 -55.48 13.60
CA PRO A 68 -25.96 -56.10 14.91
C PRO A 68 -24.48 -56.52 15.14
N ALA A 69 -24.14 -56.70 16.43
CA ALA A 69 -22.85 -57.01 17.08
C ALA A 69 -22.25 -58.41 16.80
N GLY A 70 -20.92 -58.62 16.74
CA GLY A 70 -19.94 -58.85 17.85
C GLY A 70 -19.32 -60.28 17.71
N PRO A 71 -18.41 -60.80 18.59
CA PRO A 71 -17.14 -60.32 19.15
C PRO A 71 -15.93 -61.25 18.78
N SER A 72 -14.67 -60.88 19.08
CA SER A 72 -13.63 -61.87 19.48
C SER A 72 -12.36 -61.20 20.06
N ALA A 73 -11.82 -61.80 21.12
CA ALA A 73 -10.74 -61.28 21.96
C ALA A 73 -9.37 -61.94 21.68
N SER A 74 -8.31 -61.13 21.84
CA SER A 74 -6.90 -61.30 22.30
C SER A 74 -6.32 -62.70 22.62
N PRO A 75 -4.98 -62.91 22.56
CA PRO A 75 -4.14 -62.52 23.71
C PRO A 75 -2.66 -62.10 23.48
N THR A 76 -2.20 -61.26 24.43
CA THR A 76 -0.93 -61.27 25.21
C THR A 76 0.43 -61.19 24.52
N GLY A 77 1.12 -60.07 24.76
CA GLY A 77 2.57 -59.93 24.76
C GLY A 77 3.01 -58.87 25.76
N THR A 78 3.52 -59.31 26.91
CA THR A 78 4.05 -58.51 28.02
C THR A 78 5.35 -57.81 27.62
N ALA A 79 5.41 -56.47 27.71
CA ALA A 79 6.68 -55.74 27.71
C ALA A 79 6.64 -54.54 28.68
N ARG A 80 7.69 -54.49 29.49
CA ARG A 80 8.01 -53.64 30.65
C ARG A 80 7.99 -52.12 30.35
N PRO A 81 7.59 -51.25 31.31
CA PRO A 81 7.67 -49.80 31.13
C PRO A 81 9.12 -49.29 31.30
N PRO A 82 9.62 -48.42 30.40
CA PRO A 82 10.83 -47.65 30.69
C PRO A 82 10.52 -46.48 31.63
N ARG A 83 11.46 -46.26 32.56
CA ARG A 83 11.52 -45.20 33.57
C ARG A 83 11.52 -43.80 32.92
N PRO A 84 10.85 -42.78 33.50
CA PRO A 84 10.92 -41.42 32.99
C PRO A 84 12.35 -40.88 33.11
N SER A 85 12.94 -40.51 31.98
CA SER A 85 14.20 -39.77 31.93
C SER A 85 13.88 -38.30 32.18
N ALA A 86 14.56 -37.69 33.15
CA ALA A 86 14.45 -36.27 33.41
C ALA A 86 15.04 -35.48 32.23
N THR A 87 14.19 -34.71 31.54
CA THR A 87 14.60 -33.69 30.57
C THR A 87 15.38 -32.60 31.31
N PRO A 88 16.58 -32.21 30.86
CA PRO A 88 17.25 -31.03 31.38
C PRO A 88 16.40 -29.80 31.03
N ALA A 89 16.11 -28.96 32.03
CA ALA A 89 15.48 -27.67 31.81
C ALA A 89 16.40 -26.82 30.92
N GLY A 90 16.02 -26.69 29.63
CA GLY A 90 16.65 -25.79 28.69
C GLY A 90 16.54 -24.36 29.22
N GLN A 91 17.69 -23.72 29.38
CA GLN A 91 17.83 -22.33 29.79
C GLN A 91 17.03 -21.45 28.82
N ALA A 92 16.04 -20.70 29.33
CA ALA A 92 15.25 -19.78 28.52
C ALA A 92 16.20 -18.78 27.84
N ALA A 93 16.25 -18.80 26.52
CA ALA A 93 16.98 -17.82 25.73
C ALA A 93 16.38 -16.44 26.04
N GLN A 94 17.20 -15.53 26.56
CA GLN A 94 16.81 -14.14 26.68
C GLN A 94 16.56 -13.58 25.27
N PRO A 95 15.51 -12.77 25.05
CA PRO A 95 15.35 -12.05 23.80
C PRO A 95 16.58 -11.15 23.62
N GLY A 96 17.39 -11.45 22.61
CA GLY A 96 18.44 -10.54 22.18
C GLY A 96 17.82 -9.20 21.74
N PRO A 97 18.56 -8.09 21.80
CA PRO A 97 18.08 -6.82 21.27
C PRO A 97 17.67 -7.01 19.82
N THR A 98 16.42 -6.68 19.49
CA THR A 98 15.96 -6.59 18.11
C THR A 98 16.92 -5.68 17.34
N PRO A 99 17.61 -6.16 16.29
CA PRO A 99 18.49 -5.31 15.53
C PRO A 99 17.64 -4.14 14.99
N THR A 100 17.96 -2.93 15.43
CA THR A 100 17.41 -1.73 14.81
C THR A 100 18.05 -1.67 13.42
N PRO A 101 17.30 -1.83 12.33
CA PRO A 101 17.90 -1.79 11.00
C PRO A 101 18.56 -0.42 10.83
N SER A 102 19.87 -0.42 10.54
CA SER A 102 20.54 0.72 9.95
C SER A 102 19.91 0.89 8.58
N ILE A 103 19.03 1.87 8.42
CA ILE A 103 18.35 2.17 7.16
C ILE A 103 19.40 2.85 6.26
N GLU A 104 20.23 2.05 5.60
CA GLU A 104 21.19 2.53 4.61
C GLU A 104 20.56 2.49 3.22
N ASP A 105 20.23 3.66 2.70
CA ASP A 105 19.99 4.07 1.29
C ASP A 105 18.98 3.29 0.42
N THR A 106 18.56 2.07 0.78
CA THR A 106 17.79 1.15 -0.08
C THR A 106 16.31 1.01 0.28
N GLY A 107 15.87 1.63 1.38
CA GLY A 107 14.50 1.49 1.87
C GLY A 107 14.23 0.12 2.53
N VAL A 108 13.03 -0.04 3.08
CA VAL A 108 12.58 -1.26 3.76
C VAL A 108 11.35 -1.80 3.04
N VAL A 109 11.39 -3.07 2.63
CA VAL A 109 10.21 -3.77 2.14
C VAL A 109 9.29 -4.06 3.32
N ILE A 110 8.07 -3.54 3.27
CA ILE A 110 7.06 -3.66 4.33
C ILE A 110 5.98 -4.69 4.02
N GLY A 111 6.05 -5.30 2.83
CA GLY A 111 5.15 -6.34 2.36
C GLY A 111 5.20 -6.43 0.84
N ASP A 112 4.35 -7.28 0.30
CA ASP A 112 4.22 -7.51 -1.13
C ASP A 112 2.78 -7.29 -1.57
N SER A 113 2.61 -6.92 -2.83
CA SER A 113 1.32 -6.86 -3.50
C SER A 113 0.78 -8.26 -3.81
N VAL A 114 -0.40 -8.33 -4.42
CA VAL A 114 -1.03 -9.61 -4.79
C VAL A 114 -0.20 -10.33 -5.85
N GLN A 115 0.46 -9.58 -6.74
CA GLN A 115 1.37 -10.13 -7.75
C GLN A 115 2.84 -10.12 -7.29
N GLU A 116 3.08 -10.16 -5.98
CA GLU A 116 4.42 -10.28 -5.38
C GLU A 116 5.35 -9.10 -5.74
N ARG A 117 4.81 -7.90 -5.93
CA ARG A 117 5.60 -6.68 -6.12
C ARG A 117 5.87 -6.05 -4.75
N PRO A 118 7.13 -5.70 -4.44
CA PRO A 118 7.48 -5.20 -3.12
C PRO A 118 6.90 -3.81 -2.85
N LEU A 119 6.30 -3.64 -1.67
CA LEU A 119 5.93 -2.36 -1.09
C LEU A 119 7.13 -1.83 -0.30
N THR A 120 7.83 -0.83 -0.84
CA THR A 120 9.08 -0.32 -0.25
C THR A 120 8.88 1.04 0.40
N ALA A 121 9.14 1.15 1.71
CA ALA A 121 9.08 2.39 2.47
C ALA A 121 10.47 2.94 2.78
N TYR A 122 10.66 4.25 2.64
CA TYR A 122 11.91 4.96 2.92
C TYR A 122 11.73 5.83 4.14
N ARG A 123 12.74 5.87 5.02
CA ARG A 123 12.70 6.65 6.25
C ARG A 123 13.80 7.69 6.28
N PHE A 124 13.42 8.92 6.64
CA PHE A 124 14.33 10.03 6.86
C PHE A 124 14.08 10.69 8.21
N GLY A 125 15.14 11.12 8.89
CA GLY A 125 15.05 11.70 10.23
C GLY A 125 14.72 10.70 11.34
N GLN A 126 14.89 11.15 12.59
CA GLN A 126 14.72 10.32 13.79
C GLN A 126 13.83 11.00 14.85
N GLY A 127 13.19 12.11 14.50
CA GLY A 127 12.41 12.89 15.46
C GLY A 127 11.14 12.19 15.96
N PRO A 128 10.56 12.65 17.08
CA PRO A 128 9.41 12.02 17.71
C PRO A 128 8.12 12.12 16.88
N LEU A 129 7.92 13.17 16.08
CA LEU A 129 6.75 13.30 15.21
C LEU A 129 6.89 12.37 14.01
N LYS A 130 5.91 11.48 13.81
CA LYS A 130 5.91 10.54 12.69
C LYS A 130 5.00 11.07 11.59
N VAL A 131 5.54 11.21 10.40
CA VAL A 131 4.79 11.63 9.20
C VAL A 131 4.94 10.53 8.15
N VAL A 132 3.83 10.13 7.54
CA VAL A 132 3.82 9.14 6.46
C VAL A 132 3.24 9.79 5.21
N LEU A 133 4.01 9.74 4.12
CA LEU A 133 3.57 10.12 2.79
C LEU A 133 3.40 8.84 1.98
N VAL A 134 2.20 8.67 1.42
CA VAL A 134 1.86 7.52 0.59
C VAL A 134 1.47 8.03 -0.79
N GLY A 135 2.17 7.56 -1.81
CA GLY A 135 1.80 7.77 -3.21
C GLY A 135 0.96 6.62 -3.75
N ASP A 136 0.28 6.90 -4.86
CA ASP A 136 -0.24 5.90 -5.79
C ASP A 136 -1.13 4.84 -5.11
N ILE A 137 -2.22 5.33 -4.53
CA ILE A 137 -3.25 4.47 -3.93
C ILE A 137 -4.15 3.92 -5.03
N HIS A 138 -4.44 4.72 -6.06
CA HIS A 138 -5.25 4.35 -7.22
C HIS A 138 -4.43 3.88 -8.44
N GLY A 139 -3.24 3.31 -8.25
CA GLY A 139 -2.46 2.69 -9.32
C GLY A 139 -2.24 3.62 -10.53
N GLY A 140 -2.38 3.10 -11.74
CA GLY A 140 -2.06 3.84 -12.97
C GLY A 140 -2.76 5.21 -13.14
N TYR A 141 -3.89 5.43 -12.46
CA TYR A 141 -4.61 6.72 -12.45
C TYR A 141 -3.88 7.81 -11.63
N GLU A 142 -2.96 7.43 -10.76
CA GLU A 142 -2.20 8.29 -9.86
C GLU A 142 -0.68 8.10 -9.99
N ALA A 143 -0.22 7.63 -11.15
CA ALA A 143 1.21 7.45 -11.45
C ALA A 143 2.05 8.71 -11.21
N ASN A 144 1.46 9.90 -11.36
CA ASN A 144 2.12 11.17 -11.04
C ASN A 144 2.50 11.30 -9.54
N THR A 145 1.70 10.74 -8.63
CA THR A 145 1.99 10.77 -7.20
C THR A 145 3.07 9.74 -6.82
N TYR A 146 3.13 8.61 -7.53
CA TYR A 146 4.27 7.69 -7.44
C TYR A 146 5.58 8.38 -7.85
N GLU A 147 5.59 9.07 -8.99
CA GLU A 147 6.78 9.80 -9.45
C GLU A 147 7.17 10.94 -8.50
N LEU A 148 6.20 11.71 -7.99
CA LEU A 148 6.47 12.73 -6.97
C LEU A 148 7.10 12.10 -5.72
N ALA A 149 6.57 11.00 -5.22
CA ALA A 149 7.11 10.32 -4.04
C ALA A 149 8.53 9.79 -4.30
N ARG A 150 8.82 9.26 -5.50
CA ARG A 150 10.19 8.89 -5.90
C ARG A 150 11.15 10.07 -5.91
N LEU A 151 10.72 11.22 -6.43
CA LEU A 151 11.52 12.44 -6.44
C LEU A 151 11.79 12.94 -5.01
N LEU A 152 10.81 12.84 -4.11
CA LEU A 152 11.00 13.18 -2.71
C LEU A 152 11.99 12.23 -2.01
N VAL A 153 11.91 10.92 -2.29
CA VAL A 153 12.91 9.95 -1.79
C VAL A 153 14.31 10.35 -2.24
N ALA A 154 14.51 10.59 -3.54
CA ALA A 154 15.81 11.00 -4.08
C ALA A 154 16.29 12.33 -3.46
N HIS A 155 15.39 13.29 -3.28
CA HIS A 155 15.71 14.57 -2.66
C HIS A 155 16.21 14.38 -1.22
N PHE A 156 15.49 13.65 -0.37
CA PHE A 156 15.87 13.47 1.04
C PHE A 156 17.04 12.49 1.26
N GLN A 157 17.33 11.61 0.30
CA GLN A 157 18.60 10.87 0.27
C GLN A 157 19.77 11.83 0.08
N ALA A 158 19.66 12.78 -0.86
CA ALA A 158 20.72 13.76 -1.12
C ALA A 158 20.77 14.91 -0.10
N HIS A 159 19.65 15.25 0.55
CA HIS A 159 19.49 16.40 1.43
C HIS A 159 18.83 16.01 2.76
N ALA A 160 19.41 15.03 3.46
CA ALA A 160 18.84 14.52 4.71
C ALA A 160 18.61 15.61 5.78
N GLY A 161 19.37 16.71 5.74
CA GLY A 161 19.23 17.86 6.64
C GLY A 161 17.96 18.70 6.43
N ASP A 162 17.27 18.54 5.30
CA ASP A 162 16.03 19.26 5.00
C ASP A 162 14.83 18.68 5.77
N VAL A 163 14.97 17.49 6.35
CA VAL A 163 13.97 16.93 7.27
C VAL A 163 14.10 17.61 8.64
N PRO A 164 13.05 18.26 9.16
CA PRO A 164 13.12 18.89 10.47
C PRO A 164 13.51 17.90 11.57
N ALA A 165 14.34 18.34 12.53
CA ALA A 165 14.83 17.49 13.62
C ALA A 165 13.73 16.79 14.44
N ALA A 166 12.55 17.40 14.53
CA ALA A 166 11.39 16.85 15.24
C ALA A 166 10.67 15.73 14.45
N VAL A 167 10.99 15.52 13.17
CA VAL A 167 10.26 14.63 12.25
C VAL A 167 11.02 13.31 12.01
N SER A 168 10.27 12.21 11.97
CA SER A 168 10.62 11.01 11.21
C SER A 168 9.65 10.90 10.04
N LEU A 169 10.15 11.14 8.84
CA LEU A 169 9.38 11.08 7.59
C LEU A 169 9.50 9.68 7.00
N TRP A 170 8.36 9.06 6.71
CA TRP A 170 8.26 7.83 5.95
C TRP A 170 7.64 8.15 4.59
N ILE A 171 8.24 7.62 3.52
CA ILE A 171 7.72 7.77 2.16
C ILE A 171 7.52 6.37 1.58
N LEU A 172 6.29 6.05 1.22
CA LEU A 172 5.91 4.85 0.47
C LEU A 172 5.53 5.31 -0.94
N PRO A 173 6.39 5.11 -1.97
CA PRO A 173 6.11 5.63 -3.29
C PRO A 173 4.83 5.09 -3.92
N THR A 174 4.53 3.81 -3.68
CA THR A 174 3.31 3.17 -4.19
C THR A 174 2.70 2.27 -3.13
N MET A 175 1.38 2.44 -2.93
CA MET A 175 0.56 1.50 -2.17
C MET A 175 -0.10 0.46 -3.10
N ASN A 176 -0.15 0.72 -4.41
CA ASN A 176 -0.77 -0.15 -5.41
C ASN A 176 0.16 -0.45 -6.60
N PRO A 177 1.29 -1.15 -6.38
CA PRO A 177 2.24 -1.44 -7.47
C PRO A 177 1.64 -2.35 -8.55
N ASP A 178 0.62 -3.14 -8.23
CA ASP A 178 -0.13 -3.95 -9.21
C ASP A 178 -0.97 -3.05 -10.13
N GLY A 179 -1.76 -2.15 -9.56
CA GLY A 179 -2.57 -1.20 -10.32
C GLY A 179 -1.71 -0.24 -11.13
N LEU A 180 -0.56 0.19 -10.60
CA LEU A 180 0.41 1.00 -11.32
C LEU A 180 0.93 0.28 -12.57
N ALA A 181 1.38 -0.97 -12.42
CA ALA A 181 1.88 -1.78 -13.53
C ALA A 181 0.80 -2.08 -14.58
N ALA A 182 -0.46 -2.24 -14.15
CA ALA A 182 -1.58 -2.54 -15.04
C ALA A 182 -2.23 -1.29 -15.67
N GLY A 183 -1.90 -0.08 -15.22
CA GLY A 183 -2.60 1.14 -15.65
C GLY A 183 -4.00 1.28 -15.02
N GLU A 184 -4.25 0.63 -13.89
CA GLU A 184 -5.58 0.43 -13.31
C GLU A 184 -5.77 1.14 -11.97
N ARG A 185 -7.04 1.49 -11.67
CA ARG A 185 -7.43 2.15 -10.41
C ARG A 185 -7.33 1.23 -9.20
N ARG A 186 -7.71 -0.03 -9.39
CA ARG A 186 -7.85 -1.05 -8.34
C ARG A 186 -6.56 -1.86 -8.24
N ASN A 187 -6.37 -2.58 -7.14
CA ASN A 187 -5.28 -3.57 -7.06
C ASN A 187 -5.63 -4.84 -7.87
N ALA A 188 -4.72 -5.81 -7.93
CA ALA A 188 -4.96 -7.05 -8.69
C ALA A 188 -6.09 -7.95 -8.14
N ASN A 189 -6.59 -7.69 -6.92
CA ASN A 189 -7.81 -8.32 -6.40
C ASN A 189 -9.10 -7.57 -6.79
N GLY A 190 -9.00 -6.49 -7.59
CA GLY A 190 -10.15 -5.66 -7.94
C GLY A 190 -10.66 -4.78 -6.79
N VAL A 191 -9.85 -4.57 -5.75
CA VAL A 191 -10.19 -3.73 -4.59
C VAL A 191 -9.76 -2.28 -4.84
N ASP A 192 -10.65 -1.33 -4.57
CA ASP A 192 -10.27 0.09 -4.44
C ASP A 192 -9.69 0.28 -3.03
N LEU A 193 -8.37 0.47 -2.96
CA LEU A 193 -7.65 0.53 -1.68
C LEU A 193 -8.11 1.70 -0.80
N ASN A 194 -8.64 2.78 -1.38
CA ASN A 194 -9.16 3.94 -0.66
C ASN A 194 -10.64 3.80 -0.28
N ARG A 195 -11.21 2.59 -0.41
CA ARG A 195 -12.58 2.24 0.00
C ARG A 195 -12.61 0.94 0.81
N ASN A 196 -11.45 0.49 1.29
CA ASN A 196 -11.29 -0.74 2.03
C ASN A 196 -11.24 -0.43 3.53
N ALA A 197 -12.38 -0.53 4.21
CA ALA A 197 -12.57 -0.24 5.64
C ALA A 197 -12.90 -1.50 6.44
#